data_AF-A0A2E3DVT7-F1
#
_entry.id   AF-A0A2E3DVT7-F1
#
_cell.length_a   1.000
_cell.length_b   1.000
_cell.length_c   1.000
_cell.angle_alpha   90.00
_cell.angle_beta   90.00
_cell.angle_gamma   90.00
#
_symmetry.space_group_name_H-M   'P 1'
#
loop_
_entity.id
_entity.type
_entity.pdbx_description
1 polymer ?
#
loop_
_entity_poly.entity_id
_entity_poly.type
_entity_poly.pdbx_seq_one_letter_code
_entity_poly.pdbx_strand_id
1 'polypeptide(L)'
;MISKVIYKGDLRTEAVHIQSGNVFITDAPVDNQGKGEAFSPTDLVATALASCMLTIMGIVADRNHINLDGTTAEVEKMMGTKPRRIKEIRINIMFNENFDRISRRKLESAALTCPVSNSLNKNLKETIKFIYP
;
A
#
# COMPACT_ATOMS: atom_id res chain seq x y z
N MET A 1 20.95 7.29 -2.35
CA MET A 1 20.06 6.92 -3.48
C MET A 1 19.44 5.57 -3.16
N ILE A 2 18.11 5.44 -3.25
CA ILE A 2 17.42 4.19 -2.84
C ILE A 2 17.10 3.27 -4.03
N SER A 3 16.80 3.83 -5.19
CA SER A 3 16.42 3.08 -6.39
C SER A 3 16.86 3.80 -7.65
N LYS A 4 16.93 3.05 -8.75
CA LYS A 4 17.10 3.57 -10.11
C LYS A 4 15.91 3.11 -10.96
N VAL A 5 15.27 4.02 -11.68
CA VAL A 5 14.14 3.73 -12.57
C VAL A 5 14.55 4.00 -14.01
N ILE A 6 14.25 3.06 -14.90
CA ILE A 6 14.55 3.14 -16.33
C ILE A 6 13.24 3.07 -17.11
N TYR A 7 13.01 4.02 -18.01
CA TYR A 7 11.92 3.95 -18.98
C TYR A 7 12.26 2.93 -20.08
N LYS A 8 11.39 1.94 -20.30
CA LYS A 8 11.64 0.81 -21.20
C LYS A 8 10.90 0.94 -22.54
N GLY A 9 10.27 2.08 -22.81
CA GLY A 9 9.35 2.25 -23.94
C GLY A 9 7.92 1.82 -23.57
N ASP A 10 6.97 2.02 -24.48
CA ASP A 10 5.57 1.56 -24.35
C ASP A 10 4.87 1.94 -23.03
N LEU A 11 5.19 3.11 -22.47
CA LEU A 11 4.65 3.55 -21.17
C LEU A 11 4.99 2.61 -20.00
N ARG A 12 6.09 1.84 -20.13
CA ARG A 12 6.62 0.92 -19.13
C ARG A 12 7.87 1.47 -18.44
N THR A 13 8.00 1.24 -17.14
CA THR A 13 9.24 1.48 -16.40
C THR A 13 9.70 0.24 -15.63
N GLU A 14 10.99 0.12 -15.41
CA GLU A 14 11.62 -0.89 -14.56
C GLU A 14 12.40 -0.18 -13.44
N ALA A 15 12.13 -0.56 -12.20
CA ALA A 15 12.77 0.02 -11.02
C ALA A 15 13.62 -1.03 -10.31
N VAL A 16 14.86 -0.68 -9.97
CA VAL A 16 15.79 -1.51 -9.20
C VAL A 16 16.01 -0.89 -7.83
N HIS A 17 15.79 -1.64 -6.76
CA HIS A 17 16.18 -1.26 -5.41
C HIS A 17 17.68 -1.53 -5.22
N ILE A 18 18.46 -0.49 -4.92
CA ILE A 18 19.94 -0.56 -5.00
C ILE A 18 20.53 -1.55 -4.00
N GLN A 19 19.96 -1.61 -2.79
CA GLN A 19 20.54 -2.42 -1.72
C GLN A 19 20.23 -3.91 -1.88
N SER A 20 18.99 -4.26 -2.23
CA SER A 20 18.59 -5.68 -2.34
C SER A 20 18.71 -6.25 -3.74
N GLY A 21 18.88 -5.41 -4.76
CA GLY A 21 18.86 -5.82 -6.17
C GLY A 21 17.47 -6.19 -6.70
N ASN A 22 16.43 -6.15 -5.85
CA ASN A 22 15.06 -6.48 -6.28
C ASN A 22 14.57 -5.51 -7.34
N VAL A 23 13.78 -6.04 -8.25
CA VAL A 23 13.23 -5.30 -9.39
C VAL A 23 11.71 -5.40 -9.40
N PHE A 24 11.06 -4.33 -9.87
CA PHE A 24 9.65 -4.38 -10.25
C PHE A 24 9.40 -3.53 -11.49
N ILE A 25 8.30 -3.80 -12.16
CA ILE A 25 7.87 -3.11 -13.38
C ILE A 25 6.59 -2.34 -13.07
N THR A 26 6.42 -1.18 -13.72
CA THR A 26 5.12 -0.52 -13.78
C THR A 26 4.72 -0.19 -15.22
N ASP A 27 3.42 -0.23 -15.47
CA ASP A 27 2.82 0.08 -16.76
C ASP A 27 1.74 1.14 -16.64
N ALA A 28 1.59 1.97 -17.67
CA ALA A 28 0.33 2.68 -17.82
C ALA A 28 -0.83 1.67 -17.97
N PRO A 29 -2.00 1.95 -17.36
CA PRO A 29 -3.16 1.09 -17.52
C PRO A 29 -3.77 1.22 -18.93
N VAL A 30 -4.60 0.26 -19.32
CA VAL A 30 -5.21 0.22 -20.68
C VAL A 30 -6.10 1.44 -20.94
N ASP A 31 -6.80 1.96 -19.92
CA ASP A 31 -7.58 3.20 -20.01
C ASP A 31 -6.72 4.45 -20.24
N ASN A 32 -5.39 4.32 -20.15
CA ASN A 32 -4.43 5.39 -20.36
C ASN A 32 -3.27 4.95 -21.28
N GLN A 33 -3.62 4.26 -22.38
CA GLN A 33 -2.75 3.92 -23.51
C GLN A 33 -1.63 2.89 -23.23
N GLY A 34 -1.57 2.32 -22.04
CA GLY A 34 -0.55 1.30 -21.73
C GLY A 34 -1.05 -0.13 -21.91
N LYS A 35 -0.17 -1.09 -21.59
CA LYS A 35 -0.46 -2.52 -21.71
C LYS A 35 -1.26 -3.07 -20.52
N GLY A 36 -1.18 -2.42 -19.36
CA GLY A 36 -1.84 -2.88 -18.13
C GLY A 36 -1.39 -4.27 -17.65
N GLU A 37 -0.19 -4.71 -18.01
CA GLU A 37 0.35 -6.04 -17.68
C GLU A 37 1.07 -6.06 -16.32
N ALA A 38 1.30 -4.89 -15.73
CA ALA A 38 1.91 -4.71 -14.42
C ALA A 38 1.15 -3.64 -13.62
N PHE A 39 1.47 -3.50 -12.33
CA PHE A 39 0.97 -2.39 -11.50
C PHE A 39 1.18 -1.06 -12.22
N SER A 40 0.16 -0.20 -12.29
CA SER A 40 0.45 1.18 -12.65
C SER A 40 1.17 1.90 -11.51
N PRO A 41 1.87 3.02 -11.78
CA PRO A 41 2.50 3.81 -10.70
C PRO A 41 1.50 4.21 -9.61
N THR A 42 0.24 4.45 -9.96
CA THR A 42 -0.81 4.78 -8.99
C THR A 42 -1.36 3.56 -8.25
N ASP A 43 -1.35 2.36 -8.85
CA ASP A 43 -1.61 1.12 -8.09
C ASP A 43 -0.50 0.91 -7.07
N LEU A 44 0.76 1.09 -7.48
CA LEU A 44 1.90 0.91 -6.60
C LEU A 44 1.85 1.86 -5.39
N VAL A 45 1.44 3.11 -5.57
CA VAL A 45 1.21 4.05 -4.43
C VAL A 45 0.14 3.52 -3.48
N ALA A 46 -0.98 3.01 -4.00
CA ALA A 46 -2.05 2.47 -3.16
C ALA A 46 -1.64 1.19 -2.42
N THR A 47 -0.94 0.28 -3.11
CA THR A 47 -0.39 -0.94 -2.51
C THR A 47 0.71 -0.64 -1.51
N ALA A 48 1.53 0.40 -1.73
CA ALA A 48 2.56 0.83 -0.79
C ALA A 48 1.96 1.35 0.52
N LEU A 49 0.80 2.02 0.48
CA LEU A 49 0.07 2.42 1.69
C LEU A 49 -0.30 1.20 2.53
N ALA A 50 -0.95 0.20 1.93
CA ALA A 50 -1.31 -1.04 2.63
C ALA A 50 -0.09 -1.80 3.16
N SER A 51 0.96 -1.90 2.36
CA SER A 51 2.22 -2.55 2.77
C SER A 51 2.85 -1.83 3.96
N CYS A 52 2.83 -0.49 3.97
CA CYS A 52 3.34 0.32 5.07
C CYS A 52 2.51 0.12 6.35
N MET A 53 1.17 0.09 6.23
CA MET A 53 0.27 -0.21 7.36
C MET A 53 0.59 -1.56 7.99
N LEU A 54 0.65 -2.64 7.19
CA LEU A 54 0.97 -3.98 7.69
C LEU A 54 2.37 -4.07 8.30
N THR A 55 3.36 -3.39 7.71
CA THR A 55 4.73 -3.37 8.26
C THR A 55 4.78 -2.69 9.63
N ILE A 56 4.12 -1.55 9.78
CA ILE A 56 4.11 -0.82 11.06
C ILE A 56 3.27 -1.56 12.12
N MET A 57 2.18 -2.21 11.71
CA MET A 57 1.44 -3.14 12.55
C MET A 57 2.33 -4.30 13.02
N GLY A 58 3.11 -4.92 12.13
CA GLY A 58 4.07 -5.97 12.46
C GLY A 58 5.07 -5.54 13.55
N ILE A 59 5.64 -4.33 13.41
CA ILE A 59 6.54 -3.76 14.44
C ILE A 59 5.85 -3.63 15.80
N VAL A 60 4.57 -3.22 15.83
CA VAL A 60 3.81 -3.13 17.07
C VAL A 60 3.45 -4.52 17.60
N ALA A 61 3.09 -5.45 16.73
CA ALA A 61 2.77 -6.83 17.07
C ALA A 61 3.96 -7.54 17.73
N ASP A 62 5.15 -7.46 17.14
CA ASP A 62 6.39 -8.04 17.67
C ASP A 62 6.68 -7.55 19.09
N ARG A 63 6.56 -6.24 19.33
CA ARG A 63 6.77 -5.62 20.66
C ARG A 63 5.76 -6.06 21.71
N ASN A 64 4.61 -6.57 21.29
CA ASN A 64 3.53 -7.03 22.15
C ASN A 64 3.34 -8.56 22.10
N HIS A 65 4.26 -9.30 21.48
CA HIS A 65 4.20 -10.75 21.31
C HIS A 65 2.91 -11.25 20.65
N ILE A 66 2.43 -10.50 19.65
CA ILE A 66 1.26 -10.86 18.83
C ILE A 66 1.75 -11.43 17.50
N ASN A 67 1.17 -12.54 17.05
CA ASN A 67 1.42 -13.06 15.71
C ASN A 67 0.48 -12.38 14.69
N LEU A 68 1.03 -11.85 13.60
CA LEU A 68 0.26 -11.29 12.48
C LEU A 68 0.45 -12.07 11.18
N ASP A 69 1.09 -13.23 11.23
CA ASP A 69 1.39 -14.00 10.04
C ASP A 69 0.11 -14.38 9.27
N GLY A 70 0.17 -14.09 7.98
CA GLY A 70 -0.92 -14.29 7.04
C GLY A 70 -2.04 -13.25 7.11
N THR A 71 -1.94 -12.18 7.91
CA THR A 71 -2.81 -11.00 7.72
C THR A 71 -2.65 -10.48 6.30
N THR A 72 -3.78 -10.20 5.63
CA THR A 72 -3.81 -9.73 4.25
C THR A 72 -4.49 -8.36 4.15
N ALA A 73 -4.27 -7.66 3.03
CA ALA A 73 -4.91 -6.39 2.75
C ALA A 73 -5.40 -6.35 1.30
N GLU A 74 -6.71 -6.16 1.12
CA GLU A 74 -7.30 -5.89 -0.19
C GLU A 74 -7.30 -4.38 -0.45
N VAL A 75 -6.83 -3.96 -1.62
CA VAL A 75 -6.61 -2.56 -1.95
C VAL A 75 -7.41 -2.16 -3.18
N GLU A 76 -8.26 -1.14 -3.04
CA GLU A 76 -8.98 -0.50 -4.14
C GLU A 76 -8.61 0.99 -4.19
N LYS A 77 -8.35 1.52 -5.39
CA LYS A 77 -8.13 2.95 -5.60
C LYS A 77 -9.24 3.54 -6.45
N MET A 78 -9.59 4.78 -6.18
CA MET A 78 -10.48 5.56 -7.04
C MET A 78 -9.71 6.76 -7.59
N MET A 79 -9.78 6.95 -8.91
CA MET A 79 -9.17 8.10 -9.59
C MET A 79 -10.17 9.27 -9.66
N GLY A 80 -9.68 10.49 -9.44
CA GLY A 80 -10.31 11.75 -9.83
C GLY A 80 -9.77 12.23 -11.17
N THR A 81 -10.42 13.22 -11.79
CA THR A 81 -10.12 13.65 -13.18
C THR A 81 -9.66 15.10 -13.34
N LYS A 82 -9.82 15.97 -12.33
CA LYS A 82 -9.52 17.41 -12.43
C LYS A 82 -8.82 17.95 -11.16
N PRO A 83 -7.49 17.82 -11.01
CA PRO A 83 -6.55 17.09 -11.88
C PRO A 83 -6.67 15.56 -11.73
N ARG A 84 -6.11 14.77 -12.67
CA ARG A 84 -6.03 13.30 -12.52
C ARG A 84 -5.13 12.95 -11.34
N ARG A 85 -5.72 12.36 -10.30
CA ARG A 85 -5.03 11.93 -9.08
C ARG A 85 -5.82 10.82 -8.40
N ILE A 86 -5.21 10.13 -7.45
CA ILE A 86 -5.94 9.23 -6.56
C ILE A 86 -6.81 10.11 -5.63
N LYS A 87 -8.13 9.91 -5.64
CA LYS A 87 -9.07 10.64 -4.77
C LYS A 87 -9.40 9.88 -3.50
N GLU A 88 -9.39 8.55 -3.56
CA GLU A 88 -9.69 7.68 -2.44
C GLU A 88 -8.88 6.38 -2.58
N ILE A 89 -8.37 5.90 -1.46
CA ILE A 89 -7.80 4.54 -1.33
C ILE A 89 -8.62 3.83 -0.25
N ARG A 90 -9.10 2.63 -0.58
CA ARG A 90 -9.83 1.76 0.32
C ARG A 90 -8.98 0.54 0.61
N ILE A 91 -8.84 0.22 1.88
CA ILE A 91 -8.06 -0.94 2.32
C ILE A 91 -8.90 -1.74 3.29
N ASN A 92 -9.15 -3.01 2.97
CA ASN A 92 -9.72 -3.98 3.89
C ASN A 92 -8.58 -4.85 4.43
N ILE A 93 -8.23 -4.68 5.70
CA ILE A 93 -7.23 -5.50 6.39
C ILE A 93 -7.95 -6.69 7.00
N MET A 94 -7.58 -7.90 6.59
CA MET A 94 -8.18 -9.16 7.03
C MET A 94 -7.21 -9.88 7.95
N PHE A 95 -7.62 -10.07 9.21
CA PHE A 95 -6.85 -10.81 10.20
C PHE A 95 -7.22 -12.29 10.20
N ASN A 96 -6.23 -13.16 10.45
CA ASN A 96 -6.46 -14.61 10.54
C ASN A 96 -6.96 -15.06 11.91
N GLU A 97 -6.80 -14.23 12.93
CA GLU A 97 -7.26 -14.50 14.28
C GLU A 97 -7.86 -13.25 14.91
N ASN A 98 -8.45 -13.46 16.08
CA ASN A 98 -9.15 -12.44 16.83
C ASN A 98 -8.28 -12.00 18.01
N PHE A 99 -8.20 -10.69 18.26
CA PHE A 99 -7.42 -10.12 19.36
C PHE A 99 -8.30 -9.40 20.37
N ASP A 100 -7.81 -9.29 21.60
CA ASP A 100 -8.45 -8.46 22.61
C ASP A 100 -8.51 -6.98 22.19
N ARG A 101 -9.40 -6.23 22.82
CA ARG A 101 -9.67 -4.82 22.47
C ARG A 101 -8.44 -3.91 22.57
N ILE A 102 -7.52 -4.18 23.49
CA ILE A 102 -6.31 -3.37 23.68
C ILE A 102 -5.36 -3.64 22.51
N SER A 103 -5.15 -4.92 22.19
CA SER A 103 -4.31 -5.35 21.07
C SER A 103 -4.82 -4.81 19.73
N ARG A 104 -6.13 -4.94 19.45
CA ARG A 104 -6.76 -4.34 18.26
C ARG A 104 -6.49 -2.84 18.16
N ARG A 105 -6.74 -2.08 19.22
CA ARG A 105 -6.50 -0.62 19.24
C ARG A 105 -5.05 -0.25 18.94
N LYS A 106 -4.08 -1.00 19.49
CA LYS A 106 -2.65 -0.77 19.22
C LYS A 106 -2.33 -0.99 17.74
N LEU A 107 -2.80 -2.10 17.17
CA LEU A 107 -2.57 -2.46 15.77
C LEU A 107 -3.24 -1.45 14.82
N GLU A 108 -4.51 -1.12 15.06
CA GLU A 108 -5.27 -0.16 14.24
C GLU A 108 -4.63 1.23 14.28
N SER A 109 -4.22 1.70 15.46
CA SER A 109 -3.52 2.97 15.60
C SER A 109 -2.18 2.98 14.86
N ALA A 110 -1.47 1.87 14.83
CA ALA A 110 -0.20 1.72 14.13
C ALA A 110 -0.39 1.83 12.60
N ALA A 111 -1.41 1.17 12.06
CA ALA A 111 -1.76 1.26 10.64
C ALA A 111 -2.10 2.70 10.24
N LEU A 112 -2.99 3.35 10.99
CA LEU A 112 -3.51 4.69 10.67
C LEU A 112 -2.47 5.81 10.79
N THR A 113 -1.30 5.52 11.37
CA THR A 113 -0.21 6.51 11.55
C THR A 113 1.07 6.10 10.82
N CYS A 114 0.97 5.16 9.86
CA CYS A 114 2.12 4.69 9.13
C CYS A 114 2.79 5.84 8.33
N PRO A 115 4.12 5.78 8.08
CA PRO A 115 4.84 6.83 7.36
C PRO A 115 4.26 7.20 6.00
N VAL A 116 3.75 6.23 5.23
CA VAL A 116 3.16 6.50 3.91
C VAL A 116 1.87 7.30 4.05
N SER A 117 0.95 6.92 4.94
CA SER A 117 -0.29 7.68 5.21
C SER A 117 0.02 9.14 5.55
N ASN A 118 1.00 9.36 6.44
CA ASN A 118 1.47 10.70 6.83
C ASN A 118 2.17 11.49 5.71
N SER A 119 2.54 10.85 4.61
CA SER A 119 3.26 11.46 3.48
C SER A 119 2.35 11.73 2.27
N LEU A 120 1.15 11.15 2.23
CA LEU A 120 0.21 11.32 1.14
C LEU A 120 -0.49 12.69 1.20
N ASN A 121 -1.18 13.04 0.11
CA ASN A 121 -1.86 14.32 0.01
C ASN A 121 -2.98 14.42 1.07
N LYS A 122 -3.07 15.54 1.80
CA LYS A 122 -4.11 15.76 2.83
C LYS A 122 -5.56 15.65 2.32
N ASN A 123 -5.78 15.86 1.02
CA ASN A 123 -7.11 15.74 0.38
C ASN A 123 -7.39 14.33 -0.17
N LEU A 124 -6.46 13.39 -0.01
CA LEU A 124 -6.71 11.98 -0.30
C LEU A 124 -7.57 11.39 0.81
N LYS A 125 -8.67 10.74 0.44
CA LYS A 125 -9.48 10.00 1.40
C LYS A 125 -8.92 8.59 1.60
N GLU A 126 -8.52 8.27 2.82
CA GLU A 126 -8.15 6.90 3.22
C GLU A 126 -9.33 6.25 3.94
N THR A 127 -9.85 5.14 3.41
CA THR A 127 -10.96 4.39 4.02
C THR A 127 -10.46 3.01 4.42
N ILE A 128 -10.15 2.84 5.70
CA ILE A 128 -9.55 1.62 6.23
C ILE A 128 -10.59 0.84 7.02
N LYS A 129 -10.73 -0.45 6.72
CA LYS A 129 -11.57 -1.39 7.47
C LYS A 129 -10.70 -2.50 8.05
N PHE A 130 -10.92 -2.79 9.32
CA PHE A 130 -10.26 -3.88 10.04
C PHE A 130 -11.27 -5.01 10.23
N ILE A 131 -11.03 -6.15 9.58
CA ILE A 131 -11.92 -7.30 9.54
C ILE A 131 -11.27 -8.43 10.33
N TYR A 132 -11.92 -8.80 11.44
CA TYR A 132 -11.49 -9.89 12.31
C TYR A 132 -12.43 -11.09 12.14
N PRO A 133 -11.97 -12.33 12.37
CA PRO A 133 -12.83 -13.51 12.42
C PRO A 133 -13.87 -13.46 13.54
#